data_AF-A0A0Q5L4S9-F1
#
_entry.id   AF-A0A0Q5L4S9-F1
#
_cell.length_a   1.000
_cell.length_b   1.000
_cell.length_c   1.000
_cell.angle_alpha   90.00
_cell.angle_beta   90.00
_cell.angle_gamma   90.00
#
_symmetry.space_group_name_H-M   'P 1'
#
loop_
_entity.id
_entity.type
_entity.pdbx_description
1 polymer ?
#
loop_
_entity_poly.entity_id
_entity_poly.type
_entity_poly.pdbx_seq_one_letter_code
_entity_poly.pdbx_strand_id
1 'polypeptide(L)'
;MNKSLTRSIGFWLLLVLSLASAGVGGWLIAGQVGTMTSTLLDGTATGIEVYVGQSLVVVGAALLGAGVIGLLIAIALTAVQALMPTTAPVVVEPIDWTSEADADDAIEPATDDAPTLVSSEDETIVENDEPQNGSSGSTATATKISVK
;
A
#
# COMPACT_ATOMS: atom_id res chain seq x y z
N MET A 1 -5.46 4.14 9.11
CA MET A 1 -6.03 2.81 8.76
C MET A 1 -4.90 1.90 8.31
N ASN A 2 -4.44 0.99 9.16
CA ASN A 2 -3.24 0.21 8.88
C ASN A 2 -3.66 -1.05 8.09
N LYS A 3 -3.36 -1.08 6.78
CA LYS A 3 -3.77 -2.17 5.90
C LYS A 3 -2.87 -3.39 6.14
N SER A 4 -3.39 -4.40 6.84
CA SER A 4 -2.67 -5.66 7.11
C SER A 4 -2.05 -6.23 5.83
N LEU A 5 -0.79 -6.68 5.90
CA LEU A 5 -0.02 -7.23 4.78
C LEU A 5 -0.75 -8.37 4.05
N THR A 6 -1.44 -9.24 4.79
CA THR A 6 -2.22 -10.36 4.24
C THR A 6 -3.37 -9.89 3.33
N ARG A 7 -3.82 -8.64 3.50
CA ARG A 7 -4.84 -7.95 2.68
C ARG A 7 -4.24 -6.89 1.73
N SER A 8 -2.91 -6.89 1.55
CA SER A 8 -2.21 -6.02 0.61
C SER A 8 -2.05 -6.70 -0.76
N ILE A 9 -2.60 -6.09 -1.80
CA ILE A 9 -2.45 -6.57 -3.18
C ILE A 9 -0.99 -6.56 -3.64
N GLY A 10 -0.18 -5.61 -3.14
CA GLY A 10 1.26 -5.53 -3.43
C GLY A 10 2.05 -6.69 -2.83
N PHE A 11 1.68 -7.17 -1.64
CA PHE A 11 2.29 -8.36 -1.04
C PHE A 11 1.97 -9.61 -1.86
N TRP A 12 0.70 -9.81 -2.24
CA TRP A 12 0.30 -10.94 -3.06
C TRP A 12 0.90 -10.92 -4.48
N LEU A 13 0.98 -9.75 -5.13
CA LEU A 13 1.68 -9.60 -6.40
C LEU A 13 3.17 -9.95 -6.27
N LEU A 14 3.85 -9.43 -5.24
CA LEU A 14 5.26 -9.72 -4.99
C LEU A 14 5.48 -11.22 -4.75
N LEU A 15 4.66 -11.86 -3.92
CA LEU A 15 4.73 -13.28 -3.59
C LEU A 15 4.49 -14.17 -4.82
N VAL A 16 3.40 -13.92 -5.57
CA VAL A 16 3.03 -14.74 -6.74
C VAL A 16 4.02 -14.54 -7.89
N LEU A 17 4.45 -13.29 -8.15
CA LEU A 17 5.44 -13.00 -9.19
C LEU A 17 6.83 -13.55 -8.83
N SER A 18 7.22 -13.51 -7.56
CA SER A 18 8.43 -14.17 -7.04
C SER A 18 8.38 -15.67 -7.29
N LEU A 19 7.31 -16.34 -6.87
CA LEU A 19 7.15 -17.79 -6.99
C LEU A 19 7.07 -18.24 -8.46
N ALA A 20 6.38 -17.48 -9.31
CA ALA A 20 6.34 -17.71 -10.76
C ALA A 20 7.72 -17.52 -11.41
N SER A 21 8.46 -16.46 -11.05
CA SER A 21 9.81 -16.21 -11.59
C SER A 21 10.80 -17.30 -11.18
N ALA A 22 10.72 -17.77 -9.92
CA ALA A 22 11.51 -18.90 -9.42
C ALA A 22 11.16 -20.20 -10.15
N GLY A 23 9.86 -20.51 -10.30
CA GLY A 23 9.39 -21.71 -10.99
C GLY A 23 9.78 -21.74 -12.46
N VAL A 24 9.54 -20.66 -13.21
CA VAL A 24 9.91 -20.55 -14.63
C VAL A 24 11.42 -20.55 -14.82
N GLY A 25 12.17 -19.82 -13.98
CA GLY A 25 13.63 -19.79 -14.03
C GLY A 25 14.25 -21.16 -13.80
N GLY A 26 13.80 -21.88 -12.76
CA GLY A 26 14.23 -23.25 -12.47
C GLY A 26 13.84 -24.24 -13.58
N TRP A 27 12.64 -24.11 -14.14
CA TRP A 27 12.16 -24.97 -15.25
C TRP A 27 13.01 -24.81 -16.52
N LEU A 28 13.37 -23.58 -16.91
CA LEU A 28 14.24 -23.34 -18.07
C LEU A 28 15.64 -23.94 -17.89
N ILE A 29 16.24 -23.79 -16.70
CA ILE A 29 17.55 -24.39 -16.40
C ILE A 29 17.47 -25.91 -16.45
N ALA A 30 16.47 -26.51 -15.78
CA ALA A 30 16.29 -27.96 -15.74
C ALA A 30 16.03 -28.55 -17.13
N GLY A 31 15.21 -27.88 -17.95
CA GLY A 31 14.95 -28.27 -19.34
C GLY A 31 16.22 -28.30 -20.19
N GLN A 32 17.08 -27.27 -20.08
CA GLN A 32 18.32 -27.24 -20.87
C GLN A 32 19.35 -28.25 -20.38
N VAL A 33 19.52 -28.42 -19.06
CA VAL A 33 20.42 -29.45 -18.50
C VAL A 33 19.97 -30.84 -18.91
N GLY A 34 18.65 -31.12 -18.88
CA GLY A 34 18.09 -32.38 -19.39
C GLY A 34 18.33 -32.59 -20.88
N THR A 35 18.14 -31.54 -21.69
CA THR A 35 18.38 -31.58 -23.15
C THR A 35 19.85 -31.88 -23.46
N MET A 36 20.79 -31.14 -22.87
CA MET A 36 22.23 -31.39 -23.02
C MET A 36 22.62 -32.78 -22.54
N THR A 37 22.07 -33.26 -21.43
CA THR A 37 22.30 -34.62 -20.94
C THR A 37 21.84 -35.66 -21.96
N SER A 38 20.67 -35.46 -22.58
CA SER A 38 20.12 -36.37 -23.58
C SER A 38 20.96 -36.39 -24.86
N THR A 39 21.33 -35.24 -25.43
CA THR A 39 22.09 -35.21 -26.70
C THR A 39 23.56 -35.60 -26.52
N LEU A 40 24.11 -35.50 -25.31
CA LEU A 40 25.41 -36.11 -24.96
C LEU A 40 25.35 -37.63 -24.81
N LEU A 41 24.23 -38.20 -24.30
CA LEU A 41 24.04 -39.66 -24.23
C LEU A 41 23.77 -40.29 -25.60
N ASP A 42 23.00 -39.60 -26.44
CA ASP A 42 22.61 -40.05 -27.79
C ASP A 42 23.70 -39.73 -28.85
N GLY A 43 24.74 -38.97 -28.49
CA GLY A 43 25.82 -38.55 -29.38
C GLY A 43 25.42 -37.52 -30.44
N THR A 44 24.19 -36.98 -30.35
CA THR A 44 23.57 -36.05 -31.31
C THR A 44 23.81 -34.57 -31.00
N ALA A 45 24.62 -34.25 -29.97
CA ALA A 45 24.86 -32.89 -29.48
C ALA A 45 25.31 -31.90 -30.58
N THR A 46 24.48 -30.88 -30.84
CA THR A 46 24.77 -29.83 -31.83
C THR A 46 25.11 -28.48 -31.18
N GLY A 47 25.68 -27.57 -31.97
CA GLY A 47 25.96 -26.20 -31.52
C GLY A 47 24.73 -25.41 -31.10
N ILE A 48 23.51 -25.83 -31.47
CA ILE A 48 22.26 -25.17 -31.09
C ILE A 48 21.97 -25.36 -29.60
N GLU A 49 22.02 -26.60 -29.09
CA GLU A 49 21.82 -26.86 -27.65
C GLU A 49 22.90 -26.20 -26.79
N VAL A 50 24.09 -25.95 -27.33
CA VAL A 50 25.17 -25.24 -26.63
C VAL A 50 24.92 -23.72 -26.61
N TYR A 51 24.88 -23.05 -27.77
CA TYR A 51 24.82 -21.57 -27.83
C TYR A 51 23.46 -20.98 -27.43
N VAL A 52 22.36 -21.53 -27.94
CA VAL A 52 21.01 -21.07 -27.60
C VAL A 52 20.67 -21.52 -26.18
N GLY A 53 21.04 -22.76 -25.83
CA GLY A 53 20.83 -23.32 -24.50
C GLY A 53 21.55 -22.56 -23.38
N GLN A 54 22.83 -22.24 -23.53
CA GLN A 54 23.56 -21.44 -22.54
C GLN A 54 22.89 -20.07 -22.32
N SER A 55 22.38 -19.46 -23.39
CA SER A 55 21.66 -18.18 -23.32
C SER A 55 20.34 -18.31 -22.54
N LEU A 56 19.57 -19.38 -22.75
CA LEU A 56 18.37 -19.69 -21.97
C LEU A 56 18.66 -20.02 -20.50
N VAL A 57 19.77 -20.69 -20.20
CA VAL A 57 20.22 -20.96 -18.82
C VAL A 57 20.57 -19.66 -18.09
N VAL A 58 21.23 -18.70 -18.75
CA VAL A 58 21.54 -17.39 -18.15
C VAL A 58 20.25 -16.60 -17.86
N VAL A 59 19.29 -16.58 -18.79
CA VAL A 59 17.97 -15.95 -18.56
C VAL A 59 17.21 -16.66 -17.44
N GLY A 60 17.20 -17.99 -17.42
CA GLY A 60 16.58 -18.79 -16.37
C GLY A 60 17.22 -18.55 -14.99
N ALA A 61 18.54 -18.41 -14.92
CA ALA A 61 19.28 -18.08 -13.70
C ALA A 61 18.96 -16.67 -13.18
N ALA A 62 18.83 -15.69 -14.08
CA ALA A 62 18.39 -14.34 -13.71
C ALA A 62 16.95 -14.34 -13.17
N LEU A 63 16.02 -15.06 -13.81
CA LEU A 63 14.64 -15.22 -13.36
C LEU A 63 14.56 -15.93 -11.99
N LEU A 64 15.32 -17.01 -11.83
CA LEU A 64 15.39 -17.78 -10.58
C LEU A 64 15.96 -16.93 -9.45
N GLY A 65 17.05 -16.21 -9.69
CA GLY A 65 17.65 -15.29 -8.72
C GLY A 65 16.69 -14.18 -8.29
N ALA A 66 16.03 -13.52 -9.26
CA ALA A 66 15.01 -12.51 -8.97
C ALA A 66 13.82 -13.09 -8.19
N GLY A 67 13.37 -14.29 -8.53
CA GLY A 67 12.33 -15.03 -7.82
C GLY A 67 12.70 -15.31 -6.36
N VAL A 68 13.90 -15.85 -6.11
CA VAL A 68 14.42 -16.13 -4.76
C VAL A 68 14.59 -14.85 -3.95
N ILE A 69 15.14 -13.77 -4.53
CA ILE A 69 15.26 -12.47 -3.86
C ILE A 69 13.87 -11.93 -3.48
N GLY A 70 12.89 -12.00 -4.37
CA GLY A 70 11.51 -11.65 -4.07
C GLY A 70 10.92 -12.47 -2.91
N LEU A 71 11.24 -13.76 -2.82
CA LEU A 71 10.76 -14.63 -1.76
C LEU A 71 11.36 -14.25 -0.41
N LEU A 72 12.67 -13.95 -0.37
CA LEU A 72 13.36 -13.46 0.82
C LEU A 72 12.78 -12.11 1.30
N ILE A 73 12.45 -11.21 0.38
CA ILE A 73 11.76 -9.94 0.69
C ILE A 73 10.35 -10.21 1.26
N ALA A 74 9.57 -11.13 0.67
CA ALA A 74 8.26 -11.52 1.19
C ALA A 74 8.35 -12.06 2.63
N ILE A 75 9.31 -12.96 2.88
CA ILE A 75 9.55 -13.55 4.21
C ILE A 75 9.96 -12.45 5.22
N ALA A 76 10.92 -11.59 4.86
CA ALA A 76 11.36 -10.49 5.71
C ALA A 76 10.21 -9.53 6.07
N LEU A 77 9.35 -9.19 5.10
CA LEU A 77 8.16 -8.37 5.31
C LEU A 77 7.15 -9.04 6.27
N THR A 78 6.94 -10.35 6.15
CA THR A 78 6.08 -11.08 7.10
C THR A 78 6.67 -11.16 8.51
N ALA A 79 7.99 -11.32 8.63
CA ALA A 79 8.67 -11.35 9.93
C ALA A 79 8.61 -9.99 10.65
N VAL A 80 8.80 -8.88 9.92
CA VAL A 80 8.62 -7.52 10.45
C VAL A 80 7.16 -7.29 10.87
N GLN A 81 6.19 -7.73 10.06
CA GLN A 81 4.77 -7.61 10.41
C GLN A 81 4.38 -8.45 11.63
N ALA A 82 5.02 -9.60 11.86
CA ALA A 82 4.79 -10.44 13.05
C ALA A 82 5.37 -9.83 14.34
N LEU A 83 6.36 -8.93 14.22
CA LEU A 83 6.96 -8.21 15.36
C LEU A 83 6.25 -6.88 15.67
N MET A 84 5.38 -6.39 14.78
CA MET A 84 4.60 -5.17 14.99
C MET A 84 3.41 -5.42 15.94
N PRO A 85 3.23 -4.61 17.00
CA PRO A 85 2.07 -4.73 17.88
C PRO A 85 0.76 -4.59 17.11
N THR A 86 -0.10 -5.61 17.17
CA THR A 86 -1.48 -5.49 16.69
C THR A 86 -2.33 -4.78 17.73
N THR A 87 -3.12 -3.81 17.30
CA THR A 87 -4.19 -3.25 18.14
C THR A 87 -5.17 -4.37 18.47
N ALA A 88 -5.54 -4.51 19.75
CA ALA A 88 -6.58 -5.44 20.15
C ALA A 88 -7.92 -5.05 19.48
N PRO A 89 -8.72 -6.00 19.00
CA PRO A 89 -10.04 -5.69 18.49
C PRO A 89 -10.89 -5.10 19.62
N VAL A 90 -11.51 -3.95 19.37
CA VAL A 90 -12.53 -3.42 20.28
C VAL A 90 -13.67 -4.42 20.31
N VAL A 91 -13.92 -5.01 21.47
CA VAL A 91 -15.08 -5.88 21.69
C VAL A 91 -16.30 -4.98 21.68
N VAL A 92 -16.99 -4.93 20.54
CA VAL A 92 -18.34 -4.39 20.46
C VAL A 92 -19.25 -5.48 20.99
N GLU A 93 -19.88 -5.23 22.13
CA GLU A 93 -20.89 -6.11 22.70
C GLU A 93 -22.05 -6.24 21.68
N PRO A 94 -22.59 -7.45 21.43
CA PRO A 94 -23.72 -7.60 20.53
C PRO A 94 -24.92 -6.86 21.12
N ILE A 95 -25.54 -5.98 20.34
CA ILE A 95 -26.78 -5.30 20.73
C ILE A 95 -27.81 -6.38 21.06
N ASP A 96 -28.30 -6.38 22.30
CA ASP A 96 -29.34 -7.29 22.73
C ASP A 96 -30.70 -6.79 22.25
N TRP A 97 -31.08 -7.23 21.04
CA TRP A 97 -32.40 -6.95 20.47
C TRP A 97 -33.55 -7.68 21.18
N THR A 98 -33.30 -8.37 22.31
CA THR A 98 -34.35 -8.99 23.14
C THR A 98 -34.68 -8.19 24.40
N SER A 99 -33.92 -7.13 24.71
CA SER A 99 -34.07 -6.34 25.94
C SER A 99 -34.89 -5.05 25.79
N GLU A 100 -35.84 -4.98 24.85
CA GLU A 100 -36.70 -3.81 24.62
C GLU A 100 -38.16 -4.21 24.39
N ALA A 101 -38.95 -4.27 25.48
CA ALA A 101 -40.39 -4.51 25.45
C ALA A 101 -41.12 -4.06 26.75
N ASP A 102 -40.57 -3.13 27.53
CA ASP A 102 -41.19 -2.65 28.79
C ASP A 102 -40.74 -1.20 29.14
N ALA A 103 -40.94 -0.28 28.19
CA ALA A 103 -40.61 1.15 28.32
C ALA A 103 -41.59 2.03 27.50
N ASP A 104 -42.90 1.87 27.72
CA ASP A 104 -43.94 2.64 27.02
C ASP A 104 -43.89 4.15 27.38
N ASP A 105 -43.53 4.93 26.36
CA ASP A 105 -43.80 6.35 26.09
C ASP A 105 -44.51 7.20 27.18
N ALA A 106 -43.73 7.70 28.14
CA ALA A 106 -44.22 8.61 29.19
C ALA A 106 -44.13 10.10 28.77
N ILE A 107 -44.97 10.53 27.82
CA ILE A 107 -45.06 11.93 27.39
C ILE A 107 -45.91 12.75 28.39
N GLU A 108 -45.27 13.56 29.24
CA GLU A 108 -45.95 14.61 30.02
C GLU A 108 -46.11 15.91 29.21
N PRO A 109 -47.34 16.45 29.05
CA PRO A 109 -47.55 17.71 28.37
C PRO A 109 -47.67 18.89 29.36
N ALA A 110 -46.67 19.77 29.36
CA ALA A 110 -46.78 21.12 29.92
C ALA A 110 -45.76 22.05 29.23
N THR A 111 -46.01 23.30 28.86
CA THR A 111 -47.17 24.19 28.71
C THR A 111 -46.54 25.46 28.10
N ASP A 112 -47.26 26.17 27.24
CA ASP A 112 -46.76 27.39 26.58
C ASP A 112 -46.62 28.57 27.57
N ASP A 113 -45.46 29.22 27.61
CA ASP A 113 -45.30 30.57 28.21
C ASP A 113 -44.04 31.28 27.66
N ALA A 114 -44.23 32.44 27.01
CA ALA A 114 -43.15 33.22 26.40
C ALA A 114 -43.46 34.73 26.35
N PRO A 115 -42.67 35.57 27.05
CA PRO A 115 -42.72 37.03 26.90
C PRO A 115 -41.40 37.64 26.40
N THR A 116 -41.37 37.80 25.07
CA THR A 116 -40.83 38.88 24.22
C THR A 116 -40.16 40.14 24.84
N LEU A 117 -39.15 40.67 24.12
CA LEU A 117 -38.51 42.01 24.21
C LEU A 117 -37.49 42.22 25.36
N VAL A 118 -36.40 42.99 25.21
CA VAL A 118 -36.19 44.22 24.41
C VAL A 118 -34.89 44.25 23.59
N SER A 119 -34.82 45.15 22.60
CA SER A 119 -33.61 45.47 21.82
C SER A 119 -32.84 46.65 22.42
N SER A 120 -31.56 46.75 22.05
CA SER A 120 -30.72 47.94 22.18
C SER A 120 -29.81 48.05 20.94
N GLU A 121 -30.29 48.75 19.92
CA GLU A 121 -29.49 49.19 18.77
C GLU A 121 -28.79 50.55 19.04
N ASP A 122 -28.03 51.03 18.04
CA ASP A 122 -27.25 52.28 17.95
C ASP A 122 -25.91 52.37 18.75
N GLU A 123 -24.89 53.11 18.28
CA GLU A 123 -24.82 54.03 17.11
C GLU A 123 -23.50 53.90 16.28
N THR A 124 -23.54 54.42 15.04
CA THR A 124 -22.54 54.40 13.94
C THR A 124 -21.29 55.31 14.17
N ILE A 125 -20.21 55.35 13.37
CA ILE A 125 -19.92 54.81 12.00
C ILE A 125 -18.65 53.90 12.00
N VAL A 126 -17.57 53.91 11.17
CA VAL A 126 -16.98 54.81 10.14
C VAL A 126 -16.31 53.97 9.02
N GLU A 127 -16.13 54.55 7.83
CA GLU A 127 -15.66 53.95 6.57
C GLU A 127 -14.25 54.44 6.17
N ASN A 128 -13.30 53.55 5.77
CA ASN A 128 -12.51 53.64 4.50
C ASN A 128 -11.44 52.53 4.29
N ASP A 129 -11.08 52.34 3.02
CA ASP A 129 -9.79 51.89 2.42
C ASP A 129 -9.12 50.53 2.78
N GLU A 130 -9.27 49.56 1.88
CA GLU A 130 -8.20 48.63 1.47
C GLU A 130 -7.24 49.33 0.44
N PRO A 131 -6.14 48.71 -0.08
CA PRO A 131 -5.42 47.49 0.33
C PRO A 131 -3.89 47.72 0.54
N GLN A 132 -3.19 46.84 1.29
CA GLN A 132 -1.73 46.70 1.12
C GLN A 132 -1.18 45.26 1.20
N ASN A 133 -0.23 44.99 0.31
CA ASN A 133 0.52 43.75 0.14
C ASN A 133 1.85 43.80 0.91
N GLY A 134 2.16 42.74 1.67
CA GLY A 134 3.50 42.44 2.20
C GLY A 134 3.60 40.95 2.55
N SER A 135 4.32 40.08 1.84
CA SER A 135 5.71 40.11 1.32
C SER A 135 6.79 39.83 2.38
N SER A 136 7.07 38.54 2.62
CA SER A 136 8.40 37.98 2.93
C SER A 136 8.33 36.45 3.05
N GLY A 137 9.40 35.72 2.68
CA GLY A 137 9.59 34.32 3.11
C GLY A 137 10.20 33.31 2.13
N SER A 138 10.25 33.57 0.81
CA SER A 138 10.77 32.56 -0.16
C SER A 138 12.28 32.66 -0.39
N THR A 139 13.06 31.82 0.30
CA THR A 139 14.51 31.69 0.08
C THR A 139 14.82 30.81 -1.15
N ALA A 140 14.71 31.39 -2.35
CA ALA A 140 15.15 30.74 -3.59
C ALA A 140 16.66 30.91 -3.81
N THR A 141 17.41 29.82 -3.85
CA THR A 141 18.87 29.80 -4.07
C THR A 141 19.24 30.10 -5.52
N ALA A 142 19.57 31.37 -5.80
CA ALA A 142 19.95 31.83 -7.13
C ALA A 142 21.41 31.45 -7.50
N THR A 143 21.61 30.28 -8.10
CA THR A 143 22.88 29.90 -8.74
C THR A 143 23.19 30.84 -9.90
N LYS A 144 24.14 31.76 -9.71
CA LYS A 144 24.55 32.72 -10.74
C LYS A 144 25.88 32.31 -11.38
N ILE A 145 25.81 31.49 -12.43
CA ILE A 145 26.92 31.33 -13.37
C ILE A 145 27.25 32.70 -13.98
N SER A 146 28.54 33.03 -14.05
CA SER A 146 29.04 34.23 -14.70
C SER A 146 30.11 33.82 -15.71
N VAL A 147 29.85 34.06 -16.99
CA VAL A 147 30.76 33.75 -18.10
C VAL A 147 31.41 35.04 -18.57
N LYS A 148 32.73 35.15 -18.42
CA LYS A 148 33.59 35.99 -19.26
C LYS A 148 35.03 35.52 -19.19
#